data_AF-A0A820DF68-F1
#
_entry.id   AF-A0A820DF68-F1
#
_cell.length_a   1.000
_cell.length_b   1.000
_cell.length_c   1.000
_cell.angle_alpha   90.00
_cell.angle_beta   90.00
_cell.angle_gamma   90.00
#
_symmetry.space_group_name_H-M   'P 1'
#
loop_
_entity.id
_entity.type
_entity.pdbx_description
1 polymer ?
#
loop_
_entity_poly.entity_id
_entity_poly.type
_entity_poly.pdbx_seq_one_letter_code
_entity_poly.pdbx_strand_id
1 'polypeptide(L)'
;MALLYTSNCSKIATVRSKEIATDTYDILEKYIKEYGFFLDQEIDRLFKYLTNISSQDELSQYSQNLETRLEQLSTLTEFKRVFECIEGAKKVEYWRRKFNEQYRIMSGVMEEYHVSGRTKEELYSIEDLMNSNDAFEAEQRMENFNRVQHELVNDFTMKDVTEKVNEVRKRLNNLANDILEQNDFRNIENYAKKSPRDLLAKLEKAASYRSAKYSPVISSISEDIRVYFEGAIKNACEASIDKRSAQMLPLQAALRFLPDNSQKLLKSQIDELINKFIEDERAYKRELKGYLEKETTDDSTIQRIGELALQYTEERRHESFEILRDGLIRKLDNHWKNIQDALDKEDTQSATNNMRQIIKYKEYVQNIPE
;
A
#
# COMPACT_ATOMS: atom_id res chain seq x y z
N MET A 1 -26.87 7.57 -58.32
CA MET A 1 -27.24 7.00 -59.63
C MET A 1 -28.65 6.41 -59.62
N ALA A 2 -28.95 5.38 -58.80
CA ALA A 2 -30.30 4.84 -58.64
C ALA A 2 -31.36 5.89 -58.20
N LEU A 3 -30.97 6.79 -57.28
CA LEU A 3 -31.81 7.87 -56.72
C LEU A 3 -32.25 8.93 -57.77
N LEU A 4 -31.49 9.11 -58.86
CA LEU A 4 -31.82 10.06 -59.95
C LEU A 4 -32.67 9.41 -61.05
N TYR A 5 -32.68 8.08 -61.13
CA TYR A 5 -33.34 7.32 -62.20
C TYR A 5 -34.85 7.22 -61.99
N THR A 6 -35.30 7.06 -60.74
CA THR A 6 -36.73 6.88 -60.37
C THR A 6 -37.61 8.09 -60.70
N SER A 7 -37.08 9.31 -60.56
CA SER A 7 -37.80 10.56 -60.91
C SER A 7 -38.14 10.63 -62.42
N ASN A 8 -37.27 10.08 -63.27
CA ASN A 8 -37.41 10.16 -64.73
C ASN A 8 -38.22 9.02 -65.35
N CYS A 9 -38.33 7.87 -64.68
CA CYS A 9 -39.16 6.73 -65.12
C CYS A 9 -40.64 7.09 -65.29
N SER A 10 -41.15 8.04 -64.49
CA SER A 10 -42.54 8.51 -64.53
C SER A 10 -42.93 9.28 -65.82
N LYS A 11 -41.96 9.68 -66.65
CA LYS A 11 -42.14 10.60 -67.80
C LYS A 11 -42.08 9.93 -69.18
N ILE A 12 -42.02 8.60 -69.25
CA ILE A 12 -41.78 7.86 -70.50
C ILE A 12 -43.09 7.55 -71.24
N ALA A 13 -43.19 7.95 -72.51
CA ALA A 13 -44.44 7.99 -73.29
C ALA A 13 -44.76 6.73 -74.14
N THR A 14 -43.82 5.81 -74.35
CA THR A 14 -44.03 4.58 -75.16
C THR A 14 -44.34 3.36 -74.28
N VAL A 15 -45.36 2.56 -74.63
CA VAL A 15 -45.92 1.45 -73.82
C VAL A 15 -44.86 0.46 -73.32
N ARG A 16 -43.96 -0.02 -74.19
CA ARG A 16 -42.89 -0.97 -73.83
C ARG A 16 -41.79 -0.34 -72.95
N SER A 17 -41.54 0.95 -73.11
CA SER A 17 -40.59 1.70 -72.30
C SER A 17 -41.18 2.06 -70.92
N LYS A 18 -42.51 2.15 -70.82
CA LYS A 18 -43.26 2.37 -69.59
C LYS A 18 -43.32 1.11 -68.72
N GLU A 19 -43.48 -0.07 -69.31
CA GLU A 19 -43.41 -1.36 -68.58
C GLU A 19 -42.02 -1.56 -67.95
N ILE A 20 -40.95 -1.44 -68.75
CA ILE A 20 -39.57 -1.55 -68.24
C ILE A 20 -39.29 -0.49 -67.16
N ALA A 21 -39.80 0.73 -67.32
CA ALA A 21 -39.66 1.79 -66.32
C ALA A 21 -40.44 1.51 -65.03
N THR A 22 -41.58 0.82 -65.12
CA THR A 22 -42.40 0.43 -63.96
C THR A 22 -41.73 -0.73 -63.20
N ASP A 23 -41.29 -1.77 -63.91
CA ASP A 23 -40.56 -2.90 -63.30
C ASP A 23 -39.27 -2.42 -62.61
N THR A 24 -38.54 -1.51 -63.26
CA THR A 24 -37.33 -0.90 -62.69
C THR A 24 -37.66 -0.04 -61.47
N TYR A 25 -38.78 0.69 -61.50
CA TYR A 25 -39.24 1.49 -60.37
C TYR A 25 -39.60 0.62 -59.17
N ASP A 26 -40.33 -0.48 -59.36
CA ASP A 26 -40.74 -1.39 -58.28
C ASP A 26 -39.53 -2.08 -57.63
N ILE A 27 -38.55 -2.49 -58.43
CA ILE A 27 -37.28 -3.04 -57.94
C ILE A 27 -36.52 -1.98 -57.12
N LEU A 28 -36.42 -0.75 -57.62
CA LEU A 28 -35.75 0.35 -56.92
C LEU A 28 -36.48 0.72 -55.62
N GLU A 29 -37.80 0.76 -55.63
CA GLU A 29 -38.62 1.02 -54.44
C GLU A 29 -38.39 -0.03 -53.36
N LYS A 30 -38.35 -1.31 -53.75
CA LYS A 30 -38.01 -2.42 -52.84
C LYS A 30 -36.62 -2.25 -52.23
N TYR A 31 -35.60 -1.95 -53.03
CA TYR A 31 -34.24 -1.75 -52.54
C TYR A 31 -34.12 -0.55 -51.58
N ILE A 32 -34.75 0.58 -51.91
CA ILE A 32 -34.71 1.78 -51.05
C ILE A 32 -35.45 1.50 -49.73
N LYS A 33 -36.54 0.73 -49.77
CA LYS A 33 -37.27 0.32 -48.56
C LYS A 33 -36.42 -0.59 -47.66
N GLU A 34 -35.76 -1.60 -48.22
CA GLU A 34 -34.84 -2.47 -47.48
C GLU A 34 -33.67 -1.68 -46.88
N TYR A 35 -33.12 -0.72 -47.63
CA TYR A 35 -32.06 0.17 -47.17
C TYR A 35 -32.52 1.09 -46.02
N GLY A 36 -33.75 1.62 -46.07
CA GLY A 36 -34.33 2.42 -44.98
C GLY A 36 -34.50 1.64 -43.68
N PHE A 37 -34.86 0.35 -43.75
CA PHE A 37 -34.89 -0.52 -42.56
C PHE A 37 -33.50 -0.82 -42.02
N PHE A 38 -32.54 -1.07 -42.90
CA PHE A 38 -31.14 -1.26 -42.52
C PHE A 38 -30.58 -0.04 -41.80
N LEU A 39 -30.79 1.17 -42.31
CA LEU A 39 -30.31 2.41 -41.69
C LEU A 39 -30.83 2.58 -40.26
N ASP A 40 -32.11 2.29 -40.02
CA ASP A 40 -32.71 2.40 -38.69
C ASP A 40 -32.11 1.40 -37.68
N GLN A 41 -31.89 0.15 -38.11
CA GLN A 41 -31.21 -0.86 -37.29
C GLN A 41 -29.76 -0.48 -37.01
N GLU A 42 -29.07 0.08 -37.99
CA GLU A 42 -27.68 0.49 -37.84
C GLU A 42 -27.56 1.72 -36.92
N ILE A 43 -28.49 2.68 -36.99
CA ILE A 43 -28.55 3.82 -36.05
C ILE A 43 -28.78 3.32 -34.62
N ASP A 44 -29.71 2.38 -34.40
CA ASP A 44 -29.95 1.80 -33.07
C ASP A 44 -28.72 1.07 -32.52
N ARG A 45 -28.05 0.29 -33.38
CA ARG A 45 -26.82 -0.39 -33.02
C ARG A 45 -25.74 0.62 -32.63
N LEU A 46 -25.45 1.59 -33.50
CA LEU A 46 -24.42 2.60 -33.26
C LEU A 46 -24.71 3.41 -32.00
N PHE A 47 -25.97 3.77 -31.75
CA PHE A 47 -26.38 4.49 -30.55
C PHE A 47 -26.14 3.70 -29.26
N LYS A 48 -26.53 2.41 -29.24
CA LYS A 48 -26.27 1.51 -28.10
C LYS A 48 -24.77 1.30 -27.85
N TYR A 49 -23.96 1.27 -28.91
CA TYR A 49 -22.50 1.21 -28.76
C TYR A 49 -21.96 2.52 -28.20
N LEU A 50 -22.41 3.67 -28.70
CA LEU A 50 -21.98 4.99 -28.24
C LEU A 50 -22.25 5.20 -26.75
N THR A 51 -23.36 4.66 -26.21
CA THR A 51 -23.65 4.70 -24.77
C THR A 51 -22.73 3.82 -23.89
N ASN A 52 -21.87 2.97 -24.48
CA ASN A 52 -21.06 1.99 -23.76
C ASN A 52 -19.55 2.04 -24.10
N ILE A 53 -19.11 2.99 -24.93
CA ILE A 53 -17.70 3.10 -25.38
C ILE A 53 -16.87 3.86 -24.34
N SER A 54 -15.67 3.36 -24.06
CA SER A 54 -14.68 3.97 -23.17
C SER A 54 -13.40 4.48 -23.87
N SER A 55 -13.32 4.38 -25.21
CA SER A 55 -12.14 4.72 -26.02
C SER A 55 -12.39 5.96 -26.90
N GLN A 56 -11.42 6.88 -26.97
CA GLN A 56 -11.50 8.19 -27.64
C GLN A 56 -11.63 8.10 -29.17
N ASP A 57 -10.77 7.29 -29.79
CA ASP A 57 -10.74 7.14 -31.26
C ASP A 57 -12.01 6.47 -31.78
N GLU A 58 -12.55 5.55 -30.98
CA GLU A 58 -13.82 4.90 -31.27
C GLU A 58 -14.96 5.92 -31.12
N LEU A 59 -15.02 6.70 -30.05
CA LEU A 59 -16.15 7.62 -29.82
C LEU A 59 -16.33 8.65 -30.96
N SER A 60 -15.25 9.23 -31.46
CA SER A 60 -15.30 10.19 -32.59
C SER A 60 -15.75 9.51 -33.89
N GLN A 61 -15.19 8.33 -34.19
CA GLN A 61 -15.54 7.57 -35.38
C GLN A 61 -17.00 7.11 -35.37
N TYR A 62 -17.50 6.64 -34.22
CA TYR A 62 -18.87 6.17 -34.07
C TYR A 62 -19.88 7.33 -34.10
N SER A 63 -19.53 8.50 -33.55
CA SER A 63 -20.36 9.71 -33.61
C SER A 63 -20.52 10.19 -35.06
N GLN A 64 -19.44 10.27 -35.83
CA GLN A 64 -19.48 10.63 -37.26
C GLN A 64 -20.27 9.62 -38.09
N ASN A 65 -20.10 8.32 -37.82
CA ASN A 65 -20.87 7.28 -38.48
C ASN A 65 -22.37 7.41 -38.20
N LEU A 66 -22.73 7.70 -36.96
CA LEU A 66 -24.12 7.86 -36.54
C LEU A 66 -24.77 9.11 -37.17
N GLU A 67 -24.06 10.24 -37.21
CA GLU A 67 -24.50 11.46 -37.91
C GLU A 67 -24.72 11.19 -39.41
N THR A 68 -23.76 10.53 -40.05
CA THR A 68 -23.85 10.14 -41.47
C THR A 68 -25.07 9.25 -41.75
N ARG A 69 -25.36 8.27 -40.87
CA ARG A 69 -26.50 7.36 -41.05
C ARG A 69 -27.84 8.08 -40.83
N LEU A 70 -27.92 9.01 -39.90
CA LEU A 70 -29.11 9.84 -39.69
C LEU A 70 -29.37 10.78 -40.88
N GLU A 71 -28.31 11.36 -41.45
CA GLU A 71 -28.40 12.18 -42.67
C GLU A 71 -28.86 11.32 -43.86
N GLN A 72 -28.31 10.13 -44.03
CA GLN A 72 -28.76 9.16 -45.05
C GLN A 72 -30.24 8.77 -44.87
N LEU A 73 -30.71 8.56 -43.64
CA LEU A 73 -32.12 8.29 -43.38
C LEU A 73 -33.00 9.51 -43.71
N SER A 74 -32.49 10.72 -43.45
CA SER A 74 -33.19 11.98 -43.72
C SER A 74 -33.28 12.28 -45.22
N THR A 75 -32.26 11.96 -46.02
CA THR A 75 -32.30 12.17 -47.49
C THR A 75 -33.37 11.33 -48.20
N LEU A 76 -33.86 10.25 -47.57
CA LEU A 76 -34.99 9.48 -48.08
C LEU A 76 -36.30 10.30 -48.16
N THR A 77 -36.40 11.48 -47.56
CA THR A 77 -37.55 12.40 -47.74
C THR A 77 -37.78 12.77 -49.20
N GLU A 78 -36.74 12.72 -50.04
CA GLU A 78 -36.85 12.93 -51.49
C GLU A 78 -37.72 11.85 -52.18
N PHE A 79 -37.91 10.69 -51.54
CA PHE A 79 -38.73 9.57 -52.00
C PHE A 79 -39.96 9.41 -51.12
N LYS A 80 -40.92 10.33 -51.25
CA LYS A 80 -42.10 10.44 -50.39
C LYS A 80 -42.80 9.12 -50.07
N ARG A 81 -43.07 8.27 -51.08
CA ARG A 81 -43.71 6.95 -50.89
C ARG A 81 -42.89 5.99 -50.03
N VAL A 82 -41.58 5.93 -50.26
CA VAL A 82 -40.69 5.07 -49.48
C VAL A 82 -40.54 5.59 -48.06
N PHE A 83 -40.37 6.91 -47.91
CA PHE A 83 -40.28 7.57 -46.62
C PHE A 83 -41.55 7.38 -45.78
N GLU A 84 -42.73 7.44 -46.40
CA GLU A 84 -44.01 7.11 -45.76
C GLU A 84 -44.07 5.62 -45.38
N CYS A 85 -43.66 4.71 -46.26
CA CYS A 85 -43.67 3.25 -46.02
C CYS A 85 -42.77 2.80 -44.87
N ILE A 86 -41.64 3.47 -44.63
CA ILE A 86 -40.73 3.13 -43.54
C ILE A 86 -41.01 3.93 -42.26
N GLU A 87 -42.09 4.72 -42.23
CA GLU A 87 -42.39 5.67 -41.15
C GLU A 87 -41.23 6.64 -40.87
N GLY A 88 -40.52 7.06 -41.92
CA GLY A 88 -39.26 7.79 -41.84
C GLY A 88 -39.35 9.07 -41.01
N ALA A 89 -40.46 9.82 -41.12
CA ALA A 89 -40.68 11.02 -40.32
C ALA A 89 -40.66 10.74 -38.81
N LYS A 90 -41.36 9.68 -38.38
CA LYS A 90 -41.40 9.27 -36.96
C LYS A 90 -40.04 8.78 -36.50
N LYS A 91 -39.32 8.04 -37.33
CA LYS A 91 -37.99 7.50 -37.00
C LYS A 91 -36.96 8.63 -36.85
N VAL A 92 -36.92 9.57 -37.79
CA VAL A 92 -36.03 10.74 -37.69
C VAL A 92 -36.36 11.56 -36.44
N GLU A 93 -37.63 11.80 -36.15
CA GLU A 93 -38.04 12.53 -34.95
C GLU A 93 -37.67 11.77 -33.66
N TYR A 94 -37.91 10.46 -33.62
CA TYR A 94 -37.52 9.59 -32.51
C TYR A 94 -36.02 9.67 -32.23
N TRP A 95 -35.19 9.51 -33.27
CA TRP A 95 -33.74 9.56 -33.14
C TRP A 95 -33.25 10.94 -32.72
N ARG A 96 -33.76 12.02 -33.34
CA ARG A 96 -33.47 13.40 -32.91
C ARG A 96 -33.80 13.63 -31.43
N ARG A 97 -34.94 13.12 -30.96
CA ARG A 97 -35.35 13.22 -29.55
C ARG A 97 -34.40 12.44 -28.65
N LYS A 98 -34.01 11.22 -29.03
CA LYS A 98 -33.07 10.39 -28.27
C LYS A 98 -31.68 11.02 -28.17
N PHE A 99 -31.17 11.61 -29.25
CA PHE A 99 -29.92 12.35 -29.22
C PHE A 99 -30.00 13.59 -28.33
N ASN A 100 -31.07 14.38 -28.45
CA ASN A 100 -31.28 15.57 -27.60
C ASN A 100 -31.48 15.22 -26.11
N GLU A 101 -32.10 14.07 -25.81
CA GLU A 101 -32.26 13.56 -24.45
C GLU A 101 -30.91 13.17 -23.83
N GLN A 102 -30.07 12.45 -24.57
CA GLN A 102 -28.71 12.14 -24.12
C GLN A 102 -27.87 13.40 -23.94
N TYR A 103 -27.97 14.33 -24.90
CA TYR A 103 -27.31 15.63 -24.82
C TYR A 103 -27.73 16.43 -23.59
N ARG A 104 -29.03 16.46 -23.27
CA ARG A 104 -29.57 17.11 -22.06
C ARG A 104 -29.11 16.45 -20.77
N ILE A 105 -29.05 15.12 -20.72
CA ILE A 105 -28.55 14.39 -19.55
C ILE A 105 -27.08 14.74 -19.31
N MET A 106 -26.26 14.72 -20.36
CA MET A 106 -24.85 15.13 -20.29
C MET A 106 -24.71 16.61 -19.89
N SER A 107 -25.51 17.50 -20.47
CA SER A 107 -25.50 18.94 -20.17
C SER A 107 -25.96 19.27 -18.74
N GLY A 108 -26.95 18.57 -18.19
CA GLY A 108 -27.39 18.75 -16.80
C GLY A 108 -26.34 18.29 -15.78
N VAL A 109 -25.62 17.20 -16.08
CA VAL A 109 -24.46 16.76 -15.30
C VAL A 109 -23.34 17.82 -15.37
N MET A 110 -23.12 18.45 -16.53
CA MET A 110 -22.14 19.53 -16.66
C MET A 110 -22.48 20.77 -15.83
N GLU A 111 -23.74 21.20 -15.84
CA GLU A 111 -24.18 22.37 -15.08
C GLU A 111 -24.05 22.12 -13.57
N GLU A 112 -24.39 20.92 -13.09
CA GLU A 112 -24.16 20.55 -11.69
C GLU A 112 -22.66 20.50 -11.32
N TYR A 113 -21.78 19.96 -12.17
CA TYR A 113 -20.34 19.89 -11.90
C TYR A 113 -19.64 21.27 -12.00
N HIS A 114 -20.10 22.15 -12.90
CA HIS A 114 -19.49 23.47 -13.13
C HIS A 114 -20.02 24.53 -12.15
N VAL A 115 -21.31 24.53 -11.82
CA VAL A 115 -21.92 25.51 -10.91
C VAL A 115 -21.51 25.28 -9.45
N SER A 116 -21.15 24.04 -9.07
CA SER A 116 -20.86 23.68 -7.69
C SER A 116 -19.38 23.81 -7.25
N GLY A 117 -18.44 24.12 -8.14
CA GLY A 117 -17.00 24.15 -7.79
C GLY A 117 -16.36 22.77 -7.57
N ARG A 118 -17.14 21.69 -7.72
CA ARG A 118 -16.75 20.29 -7.42
C ARG A 118 -15.54 19.79 -8.19
N THR A 119 -15.24 20.31 -9.37
CA THR A 119 -14.06 19.89 -10.15
C THR A 119 -12.72 20.27 -9.51
N LYS A 120 -12.61 21.46 -8.90
CA LYS A 120 -11.39 21.85 -8.17
C LYS A 120 -11.32 21.16 -6.81
N GLU A 121 -12.45 21.04 -6.12
CA GLU A 121 -12.55 20.33 -4.85
C GLU A 121 -12.17 18.85 -4.98
N GLU A 122 -12.56 18.19 -6.07
CA GLU A 122 -12.16 16.80 -6.33
C GLU A 122 -10.65 16.67 -6.55
N LEU A 123 -10.04 17.61 -7.28
CA LEU A 123 -8.58 17.64 -7.47
C LEU A 123 -7.83 17.88 -6.16
N TYR A 124 -8.32 18.76 -5.29
CA TYR A 124 -7.77 18.93 -3.93
C TYR A 124 -7.95 17.67 -3.09
N SER A 125 -9.10 17.00 -3.16
CA SER A 125 -9.33 15.74 -2.46
C SER A 125 -8.37 14.65 -2.94
N ILE A 126 -8.03 14.59 -4.22
CA ILE A 126 -7.03 13.65 -4.76
C ILE A 126 -5.64 13.99 -4.20
N GLU A 127 -5.28 15.26 -4.13
CA GLU A 127 -4.01 15.69 -3.51
C GLU A 127 -3.92 15.36 -2.02
N ASP A 128 -5.02 15.49 -1.29
CA ASP A 128 -5.08 15.12 0.12
C ASP A 128 -4.90 13.61 0.32
N LEU A 129 -5.49 12.80 -0.56
CA LEU A 129 -5.26 11.36 -0.57
C LEU A 129 -3.78 11.03 -0.85
N MET A 130 -3.16 11.72 -1.80
CA MET A 130 -1.73 11.59 -2.08
C MET A 130 -0.86 12.00 -0.88
N ASN A 131 -1.18 13.11 -0.20
CA ASN A 131 -0.50 13.56 1.02
C ASN A 131 -0.63 12.55 2.17
N SER A 132 -1.73 11.79 2.19
CA SER A 132 -1.99 10.72 3.16
C SER A 132 -1.41 9.35 2.76
N ASN A 133 -0.67 9.29 1.65
CA ASN A 133 -0.14 8.06 1.05
C ASN A 133 -1.23 7.03 0.65
N ASP A 134 -2.46 7.48 0.39
CA ASP A 134 -3.54 6.63 -0.14
C ASP A 134 -3.49 6.55 -1.66
N ALA A 135 -2.42 5.92 -2.15
CA ALA A 135 -2.15 5.81 -3.58
C ALA A 135 -3.29 5.12 -4.35
N PHE A 136 -3.91 4.09 -3.77
CA PHE A 136 -5.02 3.39 -4.41
C PHE A 136 -6.23 4.31 -4.64
N GLU A 137 -6.68 5.01 -3.59
CA GLU A 137 -7.86 5.86 -3.70
C GLU A 137 -7.59 7.09 -4.56
N ALA A 138 -6.38 7.66 -4.48
CA ALA A 138 -5.96 8.76 -5.34
C ALA A 138 -6.00 8.38 -6.83
N GLU A 139 -5.47 7.21 -7.20
CA GLU A 139 -5.50 6.71 -8.59
C GLU A 139 -6.93 6.44 -9.07
N GLN A 140 -7.74 5.79 -8.24
CA GLN A 140 -9.13 5.47 -8.59
C GLN A 140 -9.98 6.73 -8.77
N ARG A 141 -9.81 7.74 -7.91
CA ARG A 141 -10.50 9.02 -8.05
C ARG A 141 -10.02 9.80 -9.26
N MET A 142 -8.71 9.78 -9.54
CA MET A 142 -8.18 10.42 -10.74
C MET A 142 -8.68 9.74 -12.03
N GLU A 143 -8.81 8.42 -12.04
CA GLU A 143 -9.42 7.67 -13.14
C GLU A 143 -10.89 8.04 -13.34
N ASN A 144 -11.69 8.06 -12.27
CA ASN A 144 -13.09 8.48 -12.33
C ASN A 144 -13.21 9.93 -12.81
N PHE A 145 -12.36 10.82 -12.31
CA PHE A 145 -12.30 12.22 -12.74
C PHE A 145 -11.96 12.33 -14.24
N ASN A 146 -10.97 11.58 -14.72
CA ASN A 146 -10.61 11.54 -16.14
C ASN A 146 -11.73 10.98 -17.01
N ARG A 147 -12.46 9.96 -16.55
CA ARG A 147 -13.63 9.41 -17.26
C ARG A 147 -14.74 10.44 -17.39
N VAL A 148 -15.10 11.10 -16.28
CA VAL A 148 -16.10 12.17 -16.28
C VAL A 148 -15.65 13.32 -17.18
N GLN A 149 -14.38 13.73 -17.15
CA GLN A 149 -13.87 14.71 -18.10
C GLN A 149 -14.00 14.23 -19.55
N HIS A 150 -13.59 13.00 -19.85
CA HIS A 150 -13.61 12.47 -21.21
C HIS A 150 -15.04 12.36 -21.78
N GLU A 151 -16.01 11.92 -20.98
CA GLU A 151 -17.42 11.86 -21.36
C GLU A 151 -18.04 13.24 -21.62
N LEU A 152 -17.43 14.31 -21.10
CA LEU A 152 -17.99 15.67 -21.10
C LEU A 152 -17.23 16.69 -21.98
N VAL A 153 -16.00 16.40 -22.43
CA VAL A 153 -15.10 17.36 -23.10
C VAL A 153 -15.39 17.64 -24.58
N ASN A 154 -16.37 16.98 -25.22
CA ASN A 154 -16.73 17.33 -26.60
C ASN A 154 -17.34 18.75 -26.75
N ASP A 155 -17.80 19.41 -25.68
CA ASP A 155 -18.49 20.72 -25.78
C ASP A 155 -17.92 21.89 -24.97
N PHE A 156 -17.09 21.65 -23.93
CA PHE A 156 -16.62 22.73 -23.06
C PHE A 156 -15.12 22.69 -22.81
N THR A 157 -14.40 23.71 -23.29
CA THR A 157 -12.99 23.92 -23.00
C THR A 157 -12.81 24.49 -21.58
N MET A 158 -12.63 23.62 -20.58
CA MET A 158 -12.26 24.02 -19.21
C MET A 158 -10.78 24.42 -19.10
N LYS A 159 -10.41 25.56 -19.71
CA LYS A 159 -9.04 26.11 -19.62
C LYS A 159 -8.56 26.29 -18.17
N ASP A 160 -9.44 26.73 -17.26
CA ASP A 160 -9.09 27.08 -15.87
C ASP A 160 -8.82 25.88 -14.95
N VAL A 161 -9.15 24.66 -15.37
CA VAL A 161 -8.94 23.42 -14.59
C VAL A 161 -7.83 22.57 -15.21
N THR A 162 -7.47 22.82 -16.47
CA THR A 162 -6.50 22.03 -17.23
C THR A 162 -5.11 22.06 -16.59
N GLU A 163 -4.67 23.21 -16.09
CA GLU A 163 -3.38 23.35 -15.43
C GLU A 163 -3.29 22.52 -14.14
N LYS A 164 -4.31 22.61 -13.28
CA LYS A 164 -4.38 21.84 -12.03
C LYS A 164 -4.47 20.33 -12.29
N VAL A 165 -5.20 19.92 -13.32
CA VAL A 165 -5.27 18.51 -13.73
C VAL A 165 -3.89 17.99 -14.13
N ASN A 166 -3.14 18.76 -14.92
CA ASN A 166 -1.79 18.38 -15.33
C ASN A 166 -0.82 18.32 -14.14
N GLU A 167 -0.95 19.25 -13.19
CA GLU A 167 -0.20 19.24 -11.94
C GLU A 167 -0.48 17.95 -11.13
N VAL A 168 -1.76 17.66 -10.86
CA VAL A 168 -2.17 16.46 -10.11
C VAL A 168 -1.73 15.18 -10.82
N ARG A 169 -1.88 15.08 -12.16
CA ARG A 169 -1.38 13.93 -12.93
C ARG A 169 0.12 13.74 -12.79
N LYS A 170 0.89 14.81 -12.92
CA LYS A 170 2.36 14.76 -12.82
C LYS A 170 2.77 14.26 -11.43
N ARG A 171 2.12 14.79 -10.39
CA ARG A 171 2.41 14.41 -9.02
C ARG A 171 1.96 12.97 -8.71
N LEU A 172 0.80 12.53 -9.22
CA LEU A 172 0.34 11.14 -9.13
C LEU A 172 1.29 10.15 -9.83
N ASN A 173 1.88 10.55 -10.96
CA ASN A 173 2.91 9.76 -11.65
C ASN A 173 4.19 9.62 -10.82
N ASN A 174 4.53 10.63 -10.02
CA ASN A 174 5.70 10.64 -9.14
C ASN A 174 5.41 10.17 -7.71
N LEU A 175 4.15 9.84 -7.38
CA LEU A 175 3.71 9.53 -6.02
C LEU A 175 4.52 8.39 -5.37
N ALA A 176 4.96 7.42 -6.17
CA ALA A 176 5.83 6.34 -5.72
C ALA A 176 7.13 6.87 -5.05
N ASN A 177 7.74 7.90 -5.62
CA ASN A 177 8.93 8.54 -5.07
C ASN A 177 8.59 9.42 -3.87
N ASP A 178 7.51 10.21 -3.95
CA ASP A 178 7.03 11.03 -2.84
C ASP A 178 6.81 10.17 -1.57
N ILE A 179 6.23 8.97 -1.73
CA ILE A 179 6.01 8.03 -0.62
C ILE A 179 7.34 7.58 0.02
N LEU A 180 8.37 7.29 -0.79
CA LEU A 180 9.69 6.91 -0.26
C LEU A 180 10.36 8.07 0.47
N GLU A 181 10.25 9.29 -0.05
CA GLU A 181 10.87 10.48 0.57
C GLU A 181 10.19 10.91 1.87
N GLN A 182 8.87 10.72 1.99
CA GLN A 182 8.08 11.18 3.14
C GLN A 182 8.04 10.22 4.33
N ASN A 183 8.51 8.99 4.17
CA ASN A 183 8.39 7.95 5.18
C ASN A 183 9.77 7.40 5.57
N ASP A 184 10.19 7.71 6.81
CA ASP A 184 11.36 7.12 7.44
C ASP A 184 10.95 5.99 8.38
N PHE A 185 11.30 4.76 8.02
CA PHE A 185 11.01 3.54 8.79
C PHE A 185 12.10 3.19 9.80
N ARG A 186 13.13 4.02 9.95
CA ARG A 186 14.23 3.80 10.91
C ARG A 186 13.88 4.23 12.34
N ASN A 187 12.62 4.58 12.60
CA ASN A 187 12.16 4.91 13.94
C ASN A 187 10.91 4.11 14.29
N ILE A 188 11.11 3.01 15.02
CA ILE A 188 10.05 2.10 15.47
C ILE A 188 9.03 2.76 16.40
N GLU A 189 9.38 3.84 17.10
CA GLU A 189 8.44 4.60 17.94
C GLU A 189 7.37 5.31 17.09
N ASN A 190 7.71 5.65 15.84
CA ASN A 190 6.79 6.29 14.92
C ASN A 190 5.80 5.33 14.26
N TYR A 191 5.99 4.00 14.39
CA TYR A 191 5.11 3.02 13.76
C TYR A 191 3.69 3.06 14.31
N ALA A 192 3.51 3.52 15.55
CA ALA A 192 2.18 3.75 16.13
C ALA A 192 1.45 4.94 15.48
N LYS A 193 2.18 5.91 14.92
CA LYS A 193 1.63 7.10 14.27
C LYS A 193 1.42 6.88 12.77
N LYS A 194 2.36 6.18 12.12
CA LYS A 194 2.31 5.83 10.71
C LYS A 194 2.65 4.34 10.58
N SER A 195 1.62 3.50 10.62
CA SER A 195 1.81 2.05 10.57
C SER A 195 2.32 1.61 9.20
N PRO A 196 3.48 0.91 9.12
CA PRO A 196 3.94 0.32 7.87
C PRO A 196 2.96 -0.69 7.29
N ARG A 197 2.25 -1.45 8.15
CA ARG A 197 1.23 -2.41 7.74
C ARG A 197 0.14 -1.75 6.88
N ASP A 198 -0.41 -0.62 7.33
CA ASP A 198 -1.51 0.05 6.63
C ASP A 198 -1.03 0.64 5.31
N LEU A 199 0.16 1.26 5.30
CA LEU A 199 0.77 1.78 4.07
C LEU A 199 1.03 0.66 3.06
N LEU A 200 1.68 -0.42 3.47
CA LEU A 200 1.99 -1.55 2.60
C LEU A 200 0.71 -2.19 2.04
N ALA A 201 -0.34 -2.34 2.85
CA ALA A 201 -1.63 -2.85 2.37
C ALA A 201 -2.26 -1.93 1.30
N LYS A 202 -2.20 -0.60 1.48
CA LYS A 202 -2.69 0.36 0.47
C LYS A 202 -1.87 0.31 -0.82
N LEU A 203 -0.54 0.20 -0.69
CA LEU A 203 0.36 0.08 -1.84
C LEU A 203 0.19 -1.24 -2.58
N GLU A 204 0.01 -2.37 -1.88
CA GLU A 204 -0.30 -3.67 -2.47
C GLU A 204 -1.60 -3.62 -3.26
N LYS A 205 -2.63 -2.97 -2.68
CA LYS A 205 -3.90 -2.73 -3.37
C LYS A 205 -3.69 -1.89 -4.63
N ALA A 206 -2.92 -0.80 -4.56
CA ALA A 206 -2.60 0.04 -5.71
C ALA A 206 -1.80 -0.73 -6.79
N ALA A 207 -0.85 -1.57 -6.39
CA ALA A 207 -0.07 -2.42 -7.29
C ALA A 207 -0.96 -3.45 -8.01
N SER A 208 -1.93 -4.04 -7.30
CA SER A 208 -2.91 -4.98 -7.88
C SER A 208 -3.91 -4.29 -8.82
N TYR A 209 -4.22 -3.02 -8.59
CA TYR A 209 -5.13 -2.19 -9.39
C TYR A 209 -4.46 -1.64 -10.66
N ARG A 210 -3.70 -2.49 -11.38
CA ARG A 210 -3.04 -2.20 -12.67
C ARG A 210 -1.84 -1.24 -12.64
N SER A 211 -1.27 -0.93 -11.48
CA SER A 211 -0.16 0.04 -11.38
C SER A 211 1.12 -0.59 -10.82
N ALA A 212 1.90 -1.24 -11.70
CA ALA A 212 3.16 -1.90 -11.34
C ALA A 212 4.23 -0.95 -10.74
N LYS A 213 4.04 0.37 -10.85
CA LYS A 213 4.97 1.38 -10.31
C LYS A 213 5.09 1.35 -8.79
N TYR A 214 4.10 0.79 -8.08
CA TYR A 214 4.15 0.69 -6.62
C TYR A 214 4.87 -0.57 -6.12
N SER A 215 5.07 -1.59 -6.97
CA SER A 215 5.78 -2.81 -6.56
C SER A 215 7.22 -2.57 -6.08
N PRO A 216 8.05 -1.76 -6.78
CA PRO A 216 9.39 -1.42 -6.31
C PRO A 216 9.39 -0.69 -4.96
N VAL A 217 8.40 0.17 -4.72
CA VAL A 217 8.23 0.91 -3.46
C VAL A 217 7.95 -0.05 -2.30
N ILE A 218 7.03 -1.00 -2.50
CA ILE A 218 6.70 -2.04 -1.51
C ILE A 218 7.96 -2.84 -1.13
N SER A 219 8.76 -3.24 -2.12
CA SER A 219 10.00 -3.98 -1.89
C SER A 219 11.04 -3.13 -1.13
N SER A 220 11.21 -1.86 -1.50
CA SER A 220 12.16 -0.96 -0.83
C SER A 220 11.79 -0.74 0.63
N ILE A 221 10.52 -0.42 0.92
CA ILE A 221 10.04 -0.21 2.29
C ILE A 221 10.21 -1.49 3.11
N SER A 222 9.87 -2.65 2.54
CA SER A 222 10.00 -3.93 3.24
C SER A 222 11.46 -4.25 3.59
N GLU A 223 12.38 -3.94 2.68
CA GLU A 223 13.82 -4.13 2.90
C GLU A 223 14.38 -3.16 3.94
N ASP A 224 14.00 -1.88 3.90
CA ASP A 224 14.42 -0.89 4.90
C ASP A 224 13.98 -1.29 6.31
N ILE A 225 12.73 -1.75 6.46
CA ILE A 225 12.20 -2.27 7.71
C ILE A 225 13.03 -3.47 8.18
N ARG A 226 13.32 -4.42 7.28
CA ARG A 226 14.08 -5.64 7.60
C ARG A 226 15.49 -5.30 8.08
N VAL A 227 16.24 -4.53 7.30
CA VAL A 227 17.62 -4.12 7.61
C VAL A 227 17.68 -3.38 8.94
N TYR A 228 16.73 -2.48 9.18
CA TYR A 228 16.67 -1.74 10.44
C TYR A 228 16.40 -2.67 11.63
N PHE A 229 15.41 -3.57 11.52
CA PHE A 229 15.11 -4.54 12.58
C PHE A 229 16.32 -5.44 12.86
N GLU A 230 16.98 -5.96 11.84
CA GLU A 230 18.20 -6.77 12.00
C GLU A 230 19.31 -6.00 12.71
N GLY A 231 19.50 -4.72 12.38
CA GLY A 231 20.46 -3.84 13.05
C GLY A 231 20.09 -3.54 14.51
N ALA A 232 18.81 -3.24 14.79
CA ALA A 232 18.33 -2.97 16.14
C ALA A 232 18.40 -4.21 17.04
N ILE A 233 18.10 -5.38 16.47
CA ILE A 233 18.28 -6.67 17.10
C ILE A 233 19.75 -6.91 17.44
N LYS A 234 20.66 -6.70 16.48
CA LYS A 234 22.10 -6.85 16.71
C LYS A 234 22.60 -5.93 17.84
N ASN A 235 22.16 -4.67 17.85
CA ASN A 235 22.52 -3.72 18.90
C ASN A 235 22.01 -4.17 20.28
N ALA A 236 20.81 -4.77 20.34
CA ALA A 236 20.29 -5.37 21.57
C ALA A 236 21.10 -6.57 22.04
N CYS A 237 21.63 -7.39 21.13
CA CYS A 237 22.54 -8.49 21.49
C CYS A 237 23.85 -7.99 22.11
N GLU A 238 24.38 -6.88 21.61
CA GLU A 238 25.65 -6.29 22.04
C GLU A 238 25.48 -5.40 23.30
N ALA A 239 24.24 -5.05 23.68
CA ALA A 239 23.96 -4.24 24.86
C ALA A 239 24.22 -5.02 26.18
N SER A 240 24.50 -4.29 27.25
CA SER A 240 24.55 -4.84 28.61
C SER A 240 23.16 -5.34 29.02
N ILE A 241 23.10 -6.37 29.89
CA ILE A 241 21.85 -7.02 30.33
C ILE A 241 20.78 -5.98 30.73
N ASP A 242 21.16 -4.98 31.51
CA ASP A 242 20.28 -3.90 31.99
C ASP A 242 19.64 -3.10 30.84
N LYS A 243 20.33 -2.96 29.71
CA LYS A 243 19.87 -2.24 28.52
C LYS A 243 19.13 -3.14 27.52
N ARG A 244 19.32 -4.46 27.58
CA ARG A 244 18.69 -5.41 26.66
C ARG A 244 17.17 -5.36 26.77
N SER A 245 16.63 -5.47 27.98
CA SER A 245 15.19 -5.44 28.22
C SER A 245 14.54 -4.14 27.74
N ALA A 246 15.22 -3.01 27.96
CA ALA A 246 14.76 -1.70 27.50
C ALA A 246 14.76 -1.56 25.97
N GLN A 247 15.67 -2.25 25.26
CA GLN A 247 15.74 -2.24 23.80
C GLN A 247 14.80 -3.28 23.14
N MET A 248 14.51 -4.39 23.81
CA MET A 248 13.62 -5.44 23.30
C MET A 248 12.14 -5.08 23.34
N LEU A 249 11.70 -4.33 24.36
CA LEU A 249 10.30 -3.91 24.51
C LEU A 249 9.78 -3.10 23.30
N PRO A 250 10.49 -2.05 22.83
CA PRO A 250 10.12 -1.33 21.60
C PRO A 250 10.07 -2.24 20.37
N LEU A 251 11.00 -3.18 20.22
CA LEU A 251 11.06 -4.09 19.07
C LEU A 251 9.86 -5.05 19.05
N GLN A 252 9.51 -5.65 20.19
CA GLN A 252 8.31 -6.47 20.32
C GLN A 252 7.02 -5.66 20.05
N ALA A 253 6.95 -4.43 20.58
CA ALA A 253 5.81 -3.56 20.35
C ALA A 253 5.68 -3.17 18.86
N ALA A 254 6.81 -2.98 18.16
CA ALA A 254 6.83 -2.59 16.76
C ALA A 254 6.35 -3.70 15.81
N LEU A 255 6.53 -4.98 16.17
CA LEU A 255 6.07 -6.13 15.39
C LEU A 255 4.57 -6.08 15.03
N ARG A 256 3.72 -5.51 15.90
CA ARG A 256 2.27 -5.44 15.67
C ARG A 256 1.88 -4.52 14.51
N PHE A 257 2.79 -3.65 14.09
CA PHE A 257 2.59 -2.69 13.00
C PHE A 257 3.20 -3.17 11.68
N LEU A 258 3.70 -4.41 11.63
CA LEU A 258 4.23 -5.03 10.42
C LEU A 258 3.18 -5.93 9.75
N PRO A 259 3.32 -6.18 8.43
CA PRO A 259 2.56 -7.22 7.75
C PRO A 259 2.87 -8.61 8.31
N ASP A 260 1.91 -9.52 8.24
CA ASP A 260 1.98 -10.86 8.86
C ASP A 260 3.24 -11.66 8.48
N ASN A 261 3.68 -11.58 7.21
CA ASN A 261 4.86 -12.31 6.73
C ASN A 261 6.15 -11.78 7.37
N SER A 262 6.35 -10.47 7.35
CA SER A 262 7.50 -9.82 7.98
C SER A 262 7.46 -9.97 9.50
N GLN A 263 6.26 -9.89 10.09
CA GLN A 263 6.05 -10.09 11.51
C GLN A 263 6.48 -11.49 11.96
N LYS A 264 6.09 -12.54 11.25
CA LYS A 264 6.46 -13.94 11.60
C LYS A 264 7.96 -14.15 11.59
N LEU A 265 8.63 -13.70 10.52
CA LEU A 265 10.08 -13.84 10.37
C LEU A 265 10.83 -13.13 11.51
N LEU A 266 10.54 -11.85 11.71
CA LEU A 266 11.22 -11.03 12.72
C LEU A 266 10.87 -11.45 14.14
N LYS A 267 9.64 -11.94 14.38
CA LYS A 267 9.24 -12.50 15.67
C LYS A 267 10.08 -13.73 16.03
N SER A 268 10.30 -14.66 15.09
CA SER A 268 11.13 -15.85 15.35
C SER A 268 12.54 -15.45 15.79
N GLN A 269 13.14 -14.46 15.11
CA GLN A 269 14.47 -13.96 15.47
C GLN A 269 14.50 -13.31 16.86
N ILE A 270 13.49 -12.51 17.20
CA ILE A 270 13.38 -11.90 18.52
C ILE A 270 13.16 -12.96 19.61
N ASP A 271 12.30 -13.96 19.37
CA ASP A 271 12.00 -15.03 20.33
C ASP A 271 13.23 -15.92 20.57
N GLU A 272 13.99 -16.28 19.52
CA GLU A 272 15.26 -17.00 19.62
C GLU A 272 16.28 -16.25 20.50
N LEU A 273 16.37 -14.93 20.33
CA LEU A 273 17.27 -14.10 21.12
C LEU A 273 16.84 -13.99 22.58
N ILE A 274 15.54 -13.82 22.83
CA ILE A 274 15.00 -13.82 24.19
C ILE A 274 15.31 -15.14 24.89
N ASN A 275 15.10 -16.26 24.21
CA ASN A 275 15.41 -17.59 24.77
C ASN A 275 16.90 -17.72 25.06
N LYS A 276 17.76 -17.30 24.14
CA LYS A 276 19.22 -17.29 24.36
C LYS A 276 19.60 -16.43 25.56
N PHE A 277 19.01 -15.24 25.71
CA PHE A 277 19.27 -14.37 26.85
C PHE A 277 18.82 -14.99 28.17
N ILE A 278 17.63 -15.61 28.21
CA ILE A 278 17.13 -16.31 29.38
C ILE A 278 18.04 -17.49 29.74
N GLU A 279 18.54 -18.23 28.75
CA GLU A 279 19.46 -19.34 28.96
C GLU A 279 20.81 -18.87 29.50
N ASP A 280 21.38 -17.82 28.91
CA ASP A 280 22.63 -17.19 29.36
C ASP A 280 22.50 -16.70 30.80
N GLU A 281 21.39 -16.03 31.14
CA GLU A 281 21.10 -15.53 32.49
C GLU A 281 20.89 -16.68 33.49
N ARG A 282 20.24 -17.77 33.09
CA ARG A 282 20.05 -18.96 33.93
C ARG A 282 21.35 -19.74 34.14
N ALA A 283 22.18 -19.86 33.11
CA ALA A 283 23.49 -20.50 33.21
C ALA A 283 24.37 -19.72 34.18
N TYR A 284 24.38 -18.40 34.01
CA TYR A 284 25.03 -17.45 34.89
C TYR A 284 24.59 -17.59 36.35
N LYS A 285 23.28 -17.50 36.63
CA LYS A 285 22.74 -17.60 38.00
C LYS A 285 23.09 -18.93 38.65
N ARG A 286 23.14 -20.03 37.87
CA ARG A 286 23.55 -21.36 38.35
C ARG A 286 25.03 -21.42 38.69
N GLU A 287 25.89 -20.88 37.83
CA GLU A 287 27.34 -20.84 38.06
C GLU A 287 27.66 -20.07 39.35
N LEU A 288 27.06 -18.88 39.50
CA LEU A 288 27.29 -18.00 40.64
C LEU A 288 26.80 -18.59 41.96
N LYS A 289 25.59 -19.18 41.96
CA LYS A 289 25.05 -19.92 43.09
C LYS A 289 25.95 -21.09 43.48
N GLY A 290 26.45 -21.85 42.50
CA GLY A 290 27.37 -22.97 42.74
C GLY A 290 28.67 -22.56 43.44
N TYR A 291 29.23 -21.39 43.13
CA TYR A 291 30.44 -20.91 43.80
C TYR A 291 30.16 -20.31 45.19
N LEU A 292 29.02 -19.64 45.36
CA LEU A 292 28.65 -19.05 46.65
C LEU A 292 28.14 -20.08 47.68
N GLU A 293 27.53 -21.18 47.26
CA GLU A 293 26.96 -22.17 48.19
C GLU A 293 27.93 -23.30 48.60
N LYS A 294 29.09 -23.43 47.96
CA LYS A 294 30.11 -24.40 48.39
C LYS A 294 30.61 -24.09 49.81
N GLU A 295 30.37 -25.05 50.72
CA GLU A 295 30.80 -25.05 52.14
C GLU A 295 32.32 -25.03 52.30
N THR A 296 33.05 -25.70 51.39
CA THR A 296 34.51 -25.68 51.34
C THR A 296 34.98 -24.85 50.16
N THR A 297 35.58 -23.70 50.45
CA THR A 297 36.26 -22.88 49.45
C THR A 297 37.74 -23.26 49.41
N ASP A 298 38.05 -24.12 48.45
CA ASP A 298 39.43 -24.35 48.03
C ASP A 298 39.95 -23.16 47.21
N ASP A 299 41.26 -23.10 47.03
CA ASP A 299 41.91 -21.97 46.33
C ASP A 299 41.41 -21.82 44.89
N SER A 300 41.03 -22.94 44.24
CA SER A 300 40.46 -22.94 42.90
C SER A 300 39.11 -22.21 42.82
N THR A 301 38.26 -22.38 43.84
CA THR A 301 36.97 -21.69 43.94
C THR A 301 37.15 -20.19 44.15
N ILE A 302 38.09 -19.78 44.99
CA ILE A 302 38.37 -18.36 45.28
C ILE A 302 38.95 -17.67 44.04
N GLN A 303 39.90 -18.30 43.36
CA GLN A 303 40.46 -17.78 42.12
C GLN A 303 39.37 -17.59 41.06
N ARG A 304 38.49 -18.57 40.90
CA ARG A 304 37.41 -18.51 39.91
C ARG A 304 36.39 -17.40 40.22
N ILE A 305 36.10 -17.14 41.49
CA ILE A 305 35.27 -16.00 41.90
C ILE A 305 35.93 -14.67 41.49
N GLY A 306 37.24 -14.54 41.65
CA GLY A 306 37.98 -13.35 41.18
C GLY A 306 37.95 -13.18 39.67
N GLU A 307 38.13 -14.25 38.91
CA GLU A 307 38.00 -14.26 37.44
C GLU A 307 36.58 -13.84 36.99
N LEU A 308 35.54 -14.37 37.63
CA LEU A 308 34.16 -14.00 37.34
C LEU A 308 33.89 -12.53 37.66
N ALA A 309 34.42 -12.00 38.75
CA ALA A 309 34.27 -10.59 39.09
C ALA A 309 34.88 -9.68 38.01
N LEU A 310 36.09 -9.98 37.55
CA LEU A 310 36.74 -9.27 36.44
C LEU A 310 35.92 -9.36 35.15
N GLN A 311 35.48 -10.57 34.80
CA GLN A 311 34.65 -10.78 33.61
C GLN A 311 33.35 -9.97 33.67
N TYR A 312 32.70 -9.89 34.84
CA TYR A 312 31.44 -9.14 34.98
C TYR A 312 31.65 -7.64 34.87
N THR A 313 32.79 -7.13 35.34
CA THR A 313 33.17 -5.74 35.16
C THR A 313 33.46 -5.42 33.69
N GLU A 314 34.22 -6.26 33.00
CA GLU A 314 34.53 -6.11 31.57
C GLU A 314 33.28 -6.17 30.69
N GLU A 315 32.38 -7.11 30.99
CA GLU A 315 31.12 -7.29 30.26
C GLU A 315 30.00 -6.32 30.71
N ARG A 316 30.31 -5.37 31.61
CA ARG A 316 29.37 -4.37 32.17
C ARG A 316 28.09 -4.99 32.74
N ARG A 317 28.25 -6.08 33.50
CA ARG A 317 27.17 -6.81 34.17
C ARG A 317 27.08 -6.36 35.62
N HIS A 318 26.47 -5.21 35.87
CA HIS A 318 26.48 -4.58 37.19
C HIS A 318 25.68 -5.36 38.25
N GLU A 319 24.43 -5.78 38.00
CA GLU A 319 23.63 -6.58 38.96
C GLU A 319 24.34 -7.88 39.33
N SER A 320 24.83 -8.55 38.30
CA SER A 320 25.66 -9.75 38.35
C SER A 320 26.86 -9.59 39.30
N PHE A 321 27.61 -8.51 39.13
CA PHE A 321 28.72 -8.15 39.99
C PHE A 321 28.26 -7.84 41.43
N GLU A 322 27.14 -7.14 41.62
CA GLU A 322 26.59 -6.85 42.96
C GLU A 322 26.19 -8.12 43.71
N ILE A 323 25.52 -9.08 43.03
CA ILE A 323 25.17 -10.37 43.63
C ILE A 323 26.43 -11.12 44.09
N LEU A 324 27.47 -11.11 43.27
CA LEU A 324 28.76 -11.71 43.61
C LEU A 324 29.41 -11.02 44.81
N ARG A 325 29.46 -9.68 44.80
CA ARG A 325 30.00 -8.85 45.89
C ARG A 325 29.27 -9.12 47.20
N ASP A 326 27.94 -9.10 47.20
CA ASP A 326 27.12 -9.32 48.40
C ASP A 326 27.21 -10.76 48.90
N GLY A 327 27.40 -11.72 47.99
CA GLY A 327 27.71 -13.11 48.33
C GLY A 327 29.07 -13.25 49.02
N LEU A 328 30.09 -12.56 48.51
CA LEU A 328 31.44 -12.55 49.07
C LEU A 328 31.49 -11.89 50.45
N ILE A 329 30.82 -10.75 50.63
CA ILE A 329 30.71 -10.07 51.93
C ILE A 329 30.10 -11.01 52.97
N ARG A 330 29.00 -11.70 52.62
CA ARG A 330 28.37 -12.68 53.52
C ARG A 330 29.31 -13.85 53.90
N LYS A 331 30.13 -14.34 52.96
CA LYS A 331 31.13 -15.38 53.28
C LYS A 331 32.22 -14.83 54.22
N LEU A 332 32.71 -13.63 53.98
CA LEU A 332 33.70 -12.98 54.83
C LEU A 332 33.17 -12.77 56.26
N ASP A 333 31.93 -12.30 56.39
CA ASP A 333 31.26 -12.12 57.67
C ASP A 333 31.08 -13.45 58.42
N ASN A 334 30.72 -14.51 57.70
CA ASN A 334 30.64 -15.86 58.28
C ASN A 334 32.01 -16.35 58.78
N HIS A 335 33.08 -16.16 58.01
CA HIS A 335 34.43 -16.52 58.47
C HIS A 335 34.84 -15.70 59.69
N TRP A 336 34.55 -14.40 59.73
CA TRP A 336 34.81 -13.55 60.90
C TRP A 336 34.07 -14.04 62.14
N LYS A 337 32.78 -14.36 62.00
CA LYS A 337 31.98 -14.92 63.08
C LYS A 337 32.55 -16.26 63.57
N ASN A 338 32.96 -17.13 62.65
CA ASN A 338 33.57 -18.43 62.98
C ASN A 338 34.93 -18.27 63.69
N ILE A 339 35.70 -17.22 63.39
CA ILE A 339 36.93 -16.91 64.15
C ILE A 339 36.56 -16.56 65.58
N GLN A 340 35.58 -15.69 65.78
CA GLN A 340 35.11 -15.29 67.11
C GLN A 340 34.66 -16.51 67.91
N ASP A 341 33.78 -17.33 67.33
CA ASP A 341 33.26 -18.55 67.95
C ASP A 341 34.36 -19.58 68.27
N ALA A 342 35.41 -19.66 67.44
CA ALA A 342 36.54 -20.55 67.66
C ALA A 342 37.47 -20.04 68.78
N LEU A 343 37.71 -18.73 68.83
CA LEU A 343 38.49 -18.09 69.90
C LEU A 343 37.79 -18.23 71.25
N ASP A 344 36.46 -18.05 71.29
CA ASP A 344 35.64 -18.23 72.50
C ASP A 344 35.68 -19.69 73.02
N LYS A 345 35.98 -20.66 72.14
CA LYS A 345 36.14 -22.09 72.46
C LYS A 345 37.60 -22.51 72.65
N GLU A 346 38.54 -21.57 72.61
CA GLU A 346 40.00 -21.82 72.64
C GLU A 346 40.52 -22.73 71.49
N ASP A 347 39.75 -22.88 70.40
CA ASP A 347 40.15 -23.63 69.20
C ASP A 347 41.00 -22.75 68.25
N THR A 348 42.27 -22.60 68.63
CA THR A 348 43.27 -21.83 67.89
C THR A 348 43.49 -22.31 66.46
N GLN A 349 43.32 -23.62 66.18
CA GLN A 349 43.52 -24.17 64.85
C GLN A 349 42.39 -23.74 63.90
N SER A 350 41.15 -23.80 64.36
CA SER A 350 39.98 -23.42 63.57
C SER A 350 39.92 -21.90 63.36
N ALA A 351 40.30 -21.10 64.38
CA ALA A 351 40.47 -19.65 64.23
C ALA A 351 41.53 -19.30 63.16
N THR A 352 42.69 -19.97 63.20
CA THR A 352 43.77 -19.76 62.21
C THR A 352 43.33 -20.14 60.80
N ASN A 353 42.59 -21.24 60.64
CA ASN A 353 42.09 -21.69 59.34
C ASN A 353 41.10 -20.67 58.73
N ASN A 354 40.17 -20.13 59.51
CA ASN A 354 39.25 -19.10 59.02
C ASN A 354 39.97 -17.78 58.70
N MET A 355 40.96 -17.38 59.51
CA MET A 355 41.78 -16.18 59.24
C MET A 355 42.52 -16.29 57.89
N ARG A 356 43.08 -17.48 57.58
CA ARG A 356 43.70 -17.73 56.27
C ARG A 356 42.72 -17.59 55.12
N GLN A 357 41.49 -18.05 55.28
CA GLN A 357 40.44 -17.92 54.25
C GLN A 357 40.11 -16.44 53.99
N ILE A 358 39.96 -15.63 55.04
CA ILE A 358 39.71 -14.18 54.90
C ILE A 358 40.84 -13.48 54.15
N ILE A 359 42.10 -13.80 54.45
CA ILE A 359 43.26 -13.21 53.77
C ILE A 359 43.21 -13.55 52.28
N LYS A 360 42.96 -14.82 51.92
CA LYS A 360 42.85 -15.25 50.52
C LYS A 360 41.74 -14.51 49.78
N TYR A 361 40.54 -14.43 50.35
CA TYR A 361 39.46 -13.66 49.73
C TYR A 361 39.84 -12.20 49.48
N LYS A 362 40.54 -11.55 50.43
CA LYS A 362 41.02 -10.17 50.26
C LYS A 362 42.04 -10.03 49.13
N GLU A 363 43.00 -10.95 49.02
CA GLU A 363 44.03 -10.92 47.98
C GLU A 363 43.42 -11.02 46.56
N TYR A 364 42.40 -11.84 46.37
CA TYR A 364 41.76 -12.01 45.05
C TYR A 364 40.76 -10.89 44.72
N VAL A 365 40.10 -10.31 45.73
CA VAL A 365 39.13 -9.22 45.56
C VAL A 365 39.81 -7.86 45.36
N GLN A 366 41.02 -7.64 45.89
CA GLN A 366 41.80 -6.41 45.68
C GLN A 366 42.14 -6.11 44.22
N ASN A 367 42.05 -7.10 43.32
CA ASN A 367 42.32 -6.93 41.89
C ASN A 367 41.08 -6.52 41.08
N ILE A 368 39.93 -6.33 41.73
CA ILE A 368 38.71 -5.88 41.09
C ILE A 368 38.71 -4.34 41.04
N PRO A 369 38.60 -3.70 39.86
CA PRO A 369 38.54 -2.24 39.75
C PRO A 369 37.35 -1.64 40.53
N GLU A 370 37.56 -0.51 41.20
CA GLU A 370 36.51 0.25 41.91
C GLU A 370 35.40 0.78 40.97
#